data_AF-A0A519QKC1-F1
#
_entry.id   AF-A0A519QKC1-F1
#
_cell.length_a   1.000
_cell.length_b   1.000
_cell.length_c   1.000
_cell.angle_alpha   90.00
_cell.angle_beta   90.00
_cell.angle_gamma   90.00
#
_symmetry.space_group_name_H-M   'P 1'
#
loop_
_entity.id
_entity.type
_entity.pdbx_description
1 polymer ?
#
loop_
_entity_poly.entity_id
_entity_poly.type
_entity_poly.pdbx_seq_one_letter_code
_entity_poly.pdbx_strand_id
1 'polypeptide(L)'
;MKYYIIAGEASGDLHGSNLMKSIFEEDSQAEIRFWGGDLMQEVGGTLVKHYRDLAFMGFAEVILNLKTILGNIKKCKSDIQKFNPDVIIFI
;
A
#
# COMPACT_ATOMS: atom_id res chain seq x y z
N MET A 1 11.74 -3.05 12.18
CA MET A 1 10.32 -3.41 12.41
C MET A 1 9.66 -3.78 11.09
N LYS A 2 8.50 -4.44 11.12
CA LYS A 2 7.71 -4.76 9.92
C LYS A 2 6.60 -3.73 9.72
N TYR A 3 6.63 -3.04 8.58
CA TYR A 3 5.66 -2.02 8.23
C TYR A 3 4.80 -2.46 7.05
N TYR A 4 3.49 -2.27 7.17
CA TYR A 4 2.56 -2.44 6.06
C TYR A 4 1.96 -1.08 5.67
N ILE A 5 2.31 -0.57 4.51
CA ILE A 5 1.88 0.77 4.07
C ILE A 5 0.88 0.64 2.92
N ILE A 6 -0.23 1.38 2.97
CA ILE A 6 -1.28 1.33 1.94
C ILE A 6 -1.49 2.74 1.39
N ALA A 7 -1.08 2.94 0.14
CA ALA A 7 -1.39 4.11 -0.68
C ALA A 7 -2.34 3.72 -1.82
N GLY A 8 -3.46 4.43 -1.92
CA GLY A 8 -4.53 4.14 -2.89
C GLY A 8 -4.46 4.89 -4.21
N GLU A 9 -3.60 5.91 -4.31
CA GLU A 9 -3.52 6.84 -5.43
C GLU A 9 -2.11 7.44 -5.58
N ALA A 10 -1.89 8.23 -6.64
CA ALA A 10 -0.58 8.80 -6.95
C ALA A 10 -0.05 9.77 -5.88
N SER A 11 -0.92 10.57 -5.27
CA SER A 11 -0.59 11.41 -4.11
C SER A 11 -0.12 10.57 -2.92
N GLY A 12 -0.82 9.46 -2.65
CA GLY A 12 -0.43 8.50 -1.62
C GLY A 12 0.92 7.85 -1.90
N ASP A 13 1.23 7.51 -3.15
CA ASP A 13 2.54 6.98 -3.57
C ASP A 13 3.67 8.00 -3.31
N LEU A 14 3.45 9.27 -3.64
CA LEU A 14 4.40 10.35 -3.35
C LEU A 14 4.66 10.49 -1.84
N HIS A 15 3.61 10.63 -1.04
CA HIS A 15 3.75 10.80 0.41
C HIS A 15 4.31 9.55 1.10
N GLY A 16 3.88 8.36 0.65
CA GLY A 16 4.39 7.07 1.10
C GLY A 16 5.87 6.90 0.80
N SER A 17 6.35 7.32 -0.37
CA SER A 17 7.78 7.23 -0.71
C SER A 17 8.64 8.08 0.24
N ASN A 18 8.18 9.28 0.61
CA ASN A 18 8.91 10.16 1.53
C ASN A 18 8.89 9.59 2.95
N LEU A 19 7.76 9.04 3.39
CA LEU A 19 7.68 8.34 4.68
C LEU A 19 8.64 7.14 4.72
N MET A 20 8.66 6.31 3.67
CA MET A 20 9.55 5.15 3.60
C MET A 20 11.03 5.54 3.68
N LYS A 21 11.44 6.62 3.00
CA LYS A 21 12.82 7.14 3.08
C LYS A 21 13.18 7.48 4.52
N SER A 22 12.34 8.25 5.22
CA SER A 22 12.58 8.60 6.62
C SER A 22 12.51 7.39 7.56
N ILE A 23 11.65 6.40 7.29
CA ILE A 23 11.64 5.13 8.05
C ILE A 23 12.98 4.41 7.91
N PHE A 24 13.55 4.32 6.70
CA PHE A 24 14.83 3.67 6.50
C PHE A 24 16.01 4.44 7.12
N GLU A 25 15.92 5.76 7.22
CA GLU A 25 16.90 6.60 7.93
C GLU A 25 16.90 6.31 9.45
N GLU A 26 15.72 6.15 10.07
CA GLU A 26 15.57 5.91 11.50
C GLU A 26 15.64 4.41 11.89
N ASP A 27 15.19 3.53 11.01
CA ASP A 27 15.20 2.07 11.14
C ASP A 27 15.80 1.43 9.88
N SER A 28 17.13 1.34 9.86
CA SER A 28 17.88 0.71 8.76
C SER A 28 17.56 -0.77 8.53
N GLN A 29 16.85 -1.43 9.46
CA GLN A 29 16.42 -2.83 9.36
C GLN A 29 14.90 -2.94 9.14
N ALA A 30 14.23 -1.85 8.75
CA ALA A 30 12.82 -1.86 8.44
C ALA A 30 12.52 -2.85 7.30
N GLU A 31 11.51 -3.70 7.49
CA GLU A 31 10.96 -4.55 6.45
C GLU A 31 9.62 -3.94 6.01
N ILE A 32 9.61 -3.32 4.83
CA ILE A 32 8.43 -2.63 4.31
C ILE A 32 7.76 -3.46 3.23
N ARG A 33 6.45 -3.67 3.39
CA ARG A 33 5.56 -4.26 2.40
C ARG A 33 4.40 -3.31 2.15
N PHE A 34 3.99 -3.12 0.91
CA PHE A 34 3.07 -2.02 0.64
C PHE A 34 2.16 -2.19 -0.59
N TRP A 35 1.08 -1.42 -0.57
CA TRP A 35 0.29 -1.04 -1.74
C TRP A 35 0.68 0.39 -2.07
N GLY A 36 0.96 0.69 -3.33
CA GLY A 36 1.49 2.00 -3.72
C GLY A 36 1.81 2.05 -5.20
N GLY A 37 2.85 2.77 -5.59
CA GLY A 37 3.23 2.90 -6.99
C GLY A 37 4.74 2.91 -7.22
N ASP A 38 5.10 3.48 -8.36
CA ASP A 38 6.46 3.53 -8.87
C ASP A 38 7.40 4.24 -7.86
N LEU A 39 6.96 5.33 -7.20
CA LEU A 39 7.82 6.09 -6.27
C LEU A 39 8.14 5.31 -5.00
N MET A 40 7.16 4.63 -4.39
CA MET A 40 7.41 3.76 -3.24
C MET A 40 8.28 2.56 -3.64
N GLN A 41 8.09 2.01 -4.85
CA GLN A 41 8.90 0.91 -5.36
C GLN A 41 10.37 1.29 -5.56
N GLU A 42 10.65 2.51 -6.01
CA GLU A 42 12.01 3.03 -6.14
C GLU A 42 12.74 3.15 -4.79
N VAL A 43 12.02 3.37 -3.68
CA VAL A 43 12.61 3.45 -2.34
C VAL A 43 13.02 2.06 -1.83
N GLY A 44 12.28 1.01 -2.21
CA GLY A 44 12.57 -0.38 -1.84
C GLY A 44 11.39 -1.07 -1.14
N GLY A 45 11.66 -2.21 -0.48
CA GLY A 45 10.62 -3.04 0.11
C GLY A 45 9.88 -3.89 -0.93
N THR A 46 8.69 -4.38 -0.57
CA THR A 46 7.90 -5.30 -1.41
C THR A 46 6.58 -4.69 -1.83
N LEU A 47 6.43 -4.39 -3.12
CA LEU A 47 5.15 -3.98 -3.73
C LEU A 47 4.22 -5.18 -3.86
N VAL A 48 3.03 -5.09 -3.25
CA VAL A 48 1.98 -6.12 -3.30
C VAL A 48 0.93 -5.79 -4.36
N LYS A 49 0.61 -4.50 -4.51
CA LYS A 49 -0.44 -4.04 -5.42
C LYS A 49 -0.16 -2.60 -5.86
N HIS A 50 -0.20 -2.37 -7.17
CA HIS A 50 -0.03 -1.03 -7.73
C HIS A 50 -1.36 -0.25 -7.65
N TYR A 51 -1.32 1.04 -7.28
CA TYR A 51 -2.52 1.87 -7.08
C TYR A 51 -3.39 2.00 -8.34
N ARG A 52 -2.77 1.95 -9.53
CA ARG A 52 -3.48 1.95 -10.83
C ARG A 52 -4.48 0.79 -10.95
N ASP A 53 -4.26 -0.32 -10.23
CA ASP A 53 -5.19 -1.45 -10.21
C ASP A 53 -6.35 -1.28 -9.20
N LEU A 54 -6.34 -0.20 -8.43
CA LEU A 54 -7.28 0.11 -7.34
C LEU A 54 -8.10 1.36 -7.61
N ALA A 55 -7.69 2.19 -8.57
CA ALA A 55 -8.31 3.48 -8.86
C ALA A 55 -9.67 3.29 -9.54
N PHE A 56 -10.73 3.38 -8.74
CA PHE A 56 -12.12 3.53 -9.20
C PHE A 56 -12.54 4.96 -8.91
N MET A 57 -12.96 5.72 -9.92
CA MET A 57 -13.32 7.13 -9.75
C MET A 57 -14.82 7.35 -9.98
N GLY A 58 -15.50 7.88 -8.96
CA GLY A 58 -16.92 8.24 -9.05
C GLY A 58 -17.87 7.15 -8.52
N PHE A 59 -19.03 7.61 -8.05
CA PHE A 59 -19.98 6.78 -7.29
C PHE A 59 -20.50 5.57 -8.08
N ALA A 60 -20.86 5.78 -9.36
CA ALA A 60 -21.37 4.70 -10.21
C ALA A 60 -20.31 3.62 -10.49
N GLU A 61 -19.06 4.03 -10.75
CA GLU A 61 -17.96 3.11 -11.00
C GLU A 61 -17.63 2.27 -9.75
N VAL A 62 -17.71 2.88 -8.56
CA VAL A 62 -17.54 2.16 -7.28
C VAL A 62 -18.61 1.09 -7.10
N ILE A 63 -19.90 1.38 -7.37
CA ILE A 63 -20.98 0.39 -7.24
C ILE A 63 -20.78 -0.76 -8.22
N LEU A 64 -20.47 -0.46 -9.49
CA LEU A 64 -20.24 -1.46 -10.53
C LEU A 64 -19.05 -2.38 -10.21
N ASN A 65 -18.03 -1.84 -9.54
CA ASN A 65 -16.81 -2.57 -9.20
C ASN A 65 -16.77 -3.09 -7.76
N LEU A 66 -17.89 -3.10 -7.03
CA LEU A 66 -17.93 -3.47 -5.61
C LEU A 66 -17.37 -4.88 -5.34
N LYS A 67 -17.63 -5.84 -6.23
CA LYS A 67 -17.08 -7.20 -6.14
C LYS A 67 -15.54 -7.20 -6.20
N THR A 68 -14.96 -6.39 -7.08
CA THR A 68 -13.51 -6.23 -7.25
C THR A 68 -12.90 -5.56 -6.02
N ILE A 69 -13.52 -4.49 -5.52
CA ILE A 69 -13.09 -3.78 -4.31
C ILE A 69 -13.07 -4.73 -3.11
N LEU A 70 -14.16 -5.46 -2.87
CA LEU A 70 -14.23 -6.45 -1.79
C LEU A 70 -13.20 -7.59 -1.95
N GLY A 71 -12.96 -8.02 -3.19
CA GLY A 71 -11.92 -9.00 -3.50
C GLY A 71 -10.52 -8.50 -3.17
N ASN A 72 -10.22 -7.24 -3.50
CA ASN A 72 -8.96 -6.59 -3.15
C ASN A 72 -8.81 -6.43 -1.63
N ILE A 73 -9.85 -6.00 -0.91
CA ILE A 73 -9.83 -5.92 0.55
C ILE A 73 -9.57 -7.29 1.18
N LYS A 74 -10.17 -8.37 0.66
CA LYS A 74 -9.92 -9.73 1.15
C LYS A 74 -8.45 -10.14 0.95
N LYS A 75 -7.87 -9.84 -0.22
CA LYS A 75 -6.46 -10.10 -0.52
C LYS A 75 -5.55 -9.29 0.41
N CYS A 76 -5.84 -8.00 0.60
CA CYS A 76 -5.12 -7.11 1.52
C CYS A 76 -5.08 -7.69 2.93
N LYS A 77 -6.25 -8.02 3.50
CA LYS A 77 -6.34 -8.60 4.84
C LYS A 77 -5.55 -9.91 4.96
N SER A 78 -5.63 -10.78 3.96
CA SER A 78 -4.87 -12.04 3.97
C SER A 78 -3.37 -11.82 3.87
N ASP A 79 -2.91 -10.84 3.09
CA ASP A 79 -1.50 -10.52 2.94
C ASP A 79 -0.93 -9.87 4.21
N ILE A 80 -1.68 -8.94 4.83
CA ILE A 80 -1.36 -8.38 6.15
C ILE A 80 -1.23 -9.48 7.21
N GLN A 81 -2.20 -10.40 7.29
CA GLN A 81 -2.15 -11.51 8.25
C GLN A 81 -0.94 -12.43 8.05
N LYS A 82 -0.56 -12.70 6.79
CA LYS A 82 0.61 -13.54 6.48
C LYS A 82 1.92 -12.84 6.77
N PHE A 83 1.99 -11.54 6.46
CA PHE A 83 3.19 -10.73 6.70
C PHE A 83 3.40 -10.46 8.20
N ASN A 84 2.28 -10.36 8.95
CA ASN A 84 2.23 -10.07 10.38
C ASN A 84 3.04 -8.82 10.75
N PRO A 85 2.67 -7.64 10.22
CA PRO A 85 3.38 -6.40 10.48
C PRO A 85 3.19 -5.94 11.94
N ASP A 86 4.17 -5.18 12.43
CA ASP A 86 4.07 -4.48 13.72
C ASP A 86 3.17 -3.24 13.60
N VAL A 87 3.18 -2.60 12.43
CA VAL A 87 2.46 -1.35 12.17
C VAL A 87 1.80 -1.37 10.79
N ILE A 88 0.57 -0.86 10.71
CA ILE A 88 -0.14 -0.61 9.45
C ILE A 88 -0.34 0.89 9.31
N ILE A 89 0.02 1.45 8.16
CA ILE A 89 -0.09 2.88 7.85
C ILE A 89 -0.97 3.05 6.62
N PHE A 90 -2.04 3.83 6.74
CA PHE A 90 -2.92 4.19 5.63
C PHE A 90 -2.59 5.61 5.18
N ILE A 91 -2.33 5.77 3.89
CA ILE A 91 -1.97 7.03 3.23
C ILE A 91 -2.97 7.32 2.12
#